data_AF-A0A813PTK2-F1
#
_entry.id   AF-A0A813PTK2-F1
#
_cell.length_a   1.000
_cell.length_b   1.000
_cell.length_c   1.000
_cell.angle_alpha   90.00
_cell.angle_beta   90.00
_cell.angle_gamma   90.00
#
_symmetry.space_group_name_H-M   'P 1'
#
loop_
_entity.id
_entity.type
_entity.pdbx_description
1 polymer ?
#
loop_
_entity_poly.entity_id
_entity_poly.type
_entity_poly.pdbx_seq_one_letter_code
_entity_poly.pdbx_strand_id
1 'polypeptide(L)'
;MTTFDERPGTYFDSYDNISVHNLMLRDKPRVSKYRDAILKSKNLFKDKIVLDVGSGTGLLSLFSAQAGAKHVYAVEACHGIAELSKTIIKSNKLEDKITVLNSEIEKLELPVENVDIIVSEWMGFYLVHESMLNSVLYARDKWLNKETGLMYPSIAYLYVCPVEMTDYLNENLTYWSNYYDLNFDSMKKVYKELLLSKPCIETIKSEQLIDEEKILASLDLKTIPIKELESIQEYNLEFVANRGCNLHGFAFWFDVVFNTDDEIVTLHTGPGHDETHWKQTITLLPEAIYSFIENNNQDGECLTLNEYDQFKCFVIMNQSDDNPRSYQIDIGVDLNKAEALGGESGEEEDDDDEEHAMPCDCQRLKCVLIKATLERYKSENKNNE
;
A
#
# COMPACT_ATOMS: atom_id res chain seq x y z
N MET A 1 -8.49 -2.15 -21.39
CA MET A 1 -7.96 -3.11 -20.41
C MET A 1 -6.57 -3.51 -20.87
N THR A 2 -5.56 -2.71 -20.52
CA THR A 2 -4.16 -3.05 -20.74
C THR A 2 -3.77 -4.01 -19.63
N THR A 3 -3.47 -5.25 -19.99
CA THR A 3 -2.83 -6.22 -19.10
C THR A 3 -1.38 -5.77 -18.95
N PHE A 4 -1.00 -5.38 -17.73
CA PHE A 4 0.40 -5.15 -17.37
C PHE A 4 1.07 -6.53 -17.26
N ASP A 5 1.88 -6.89 -18.26
CA ASP A 5 2.90 -7.94 -18.11
C ASP A 5 4.07 -7.23 -17.38
N GLU A 6 4.60 -7.79 -16.29
CA GLU A 6 5.47 -7.09 -15.32
C GLU A 6 6.90 -7.69 -15.25
N ARG A 7 7.46 -8.07 -16.40
CA ARG A 7 8.89 -8.38 -16.51
C ARG A 7 9.73 -7.08 -16.55
N PRO A 8 11.02 -7.08 -16.18
CA PRO A 8 11.84 -5.87 -16.15
C PRO A 8 11.87 -5.05 -17.44
N GLY A 9 11.73 -5.71 -18.61
CA GLY A 9 11.55 -5.01 -19.89
C GLY A 9 10.21 -4.27 -19.97
N THR A 10 9.13 -4.90 -19.56
CA THR A 10 7.77 -4.37 -19.70
C THR A 10 7.45 -3.24 -18.70
N TYR A 11 8.13 -3.18 -17.55
CA TYR A 11 8.00 -2.07 -16.59
C TYR A 11 8.43 -0.73 -17.21
N PHE A 12 9.69 -0.62 -17.65
CA PHE A 12 10.19 0.62 -18.26
C PHE A 12 9.52 0.89 -19.61
N ASP A 13 9.14 -0.15 -20.37
CA ASP A 13 8.34 0.02 -21.59
C ASP A 13 6.98 0.67 -21.30
N SER A 14 6.36 0.36 -20.14
CA SER A 14 5.10 0.98 -19.74
C SER A 14 5.26 2.46 -19.43
N TYR A 15 6.39 2.86 -18.82
CA TYR A 15 6.68 4.25 -18.51
C TYR A 15 7.24 5.05 -19.70
N ASP A 16 7.72 4.40 -20.76
CA ASP A 16 8.03 5.09 -22.02
C ASP A 16 6.74 5.55 -22.76
N ASN A 17 5.57 5.07 -22.34
CA ASN A 17 4.28 5.49 -22.86
C ASN A 17 3.87 6.87 -22.29
N ILE A 18 3.86 7.89 -23.17
CA ILE A 18 3.48 9.26 -22.82
C ILE A 18 2.07 9.40 -22.20
N SER A 19 1.16 8.47 -22.47
CA SER A 19 -0.18 8.50 -21.87
C SER A 19 -0.17 8.30 -20.36
N VAL A 20 0.80 7.54 -19.83
CA VAL A 20 1.02 7.37 -18.39
C VAL A 20 1.47 8.70 -17.78
N HIS A 21 2.45 9.38 -18.39
CA HIS A 21 2.88 10.71 -17.95
C HIS A 21 1.76 11.75 -18.03
N ASN A 22 0.90 11.69 -19.06
CA ASN A 22 -0.25 12.58 -19.15
C ASN A 22 -1.30 12.31 -18.05
N LEU A 23 -1.53 11.05 -17.67
CA LEU A 23 -2.37 10.72 -16.51
C LEU A 23 -1.78 11.34 -15.24
N MET A 24 -0.50 11.08 -15.00
CA MET A 24 0.27 11.59 -13.85
C MET A 24 0.26 13.12 -13.74
N LEU A 25 0.46 13.83 -14.85
CA LEU A 25 0.47 15.29 -14.90
C LEU A 25 -0.92 15.93 -14.75
N ARG A 26 -1.99 15.16 -15.04
CA ARG A 26 -3.38 15.62 -14.88
C ARG A 26 -3.95 15.36 -13.49
N ASP A 27 -3.28 14.54 -12.69
CA ASP A 27 -3.59 14.34 -11.28
C ASP A 27 -3.27 15.63 -10.49
N LYS A 28 -4.31 16.46 -10.31
CA LYS A 28 -4.17 17.77 -9.68
C LYS A 28 -3.79 17.66 -8.20
N PRO A 29 -4.43 16.81 -7.38
CA PRO A 29 -4.01 16.65 -5.98
C PRO A 29 -2.54 16.27 -5.87
N ARG A 30 -2.07 15.27 -6.63
CA ARG A 30 -0.66 14.89 -6.66
C ARG A 30 0.24 16.08 -7.02
N VAL A 31 0.03 16.67 -8.20
CA VAL A 31 0.92 17.73 -8.71
C VAL A 31 0.93 18.95 -7.80
N SER A 32 -0.24 19.37 -7.31
CA SER A 32 -0.35 20.53 -6.43
C SER A 32 0.33 20.33 -5.09
N LYS A 33 0.22 19.14 -4.47
CA LYS A 33 0.84 18.86 -3.18
C LYS A 33 2.37 18.81 -3.26
N TYR A 34 2.95 18.18 -4.28
CA TYR A 34 4.40 18.25 -4.51
C TYR A 34 4.88 19.66 -4.77
N ARG A 35 4.17 20.41 -5.63
CA ARG A 35 4.50 21.81 -5.91
C ARG A 35 4.48 22.63 -4.62
N ASP A 36 3.41 22.52 -3.84
CA ASP A 36 3.24 23.31 -2.62
C ASP A 36 4.29 22.91 -1.57
N ALA A 37 4.56 21.62 -1.38
CA ALA A 37 5.60 21.13 -0.48
C ALA A 37 6.98 21.72 -0.83
N ILE A 38 7.37 21.72 -2.12
CA ILE A 38 8.66 22.22 -2.57
C ILE A 38 8.71 23.75 -2.52
N LEU A 39 7.71 24.44 -3.08
CA LEU A 39 7.71 25.91 -3.20
C LEU A 39 7.45 26.64 -1.89
N LYS A 40 6.89 25.97 -0.87
CA LYS A 40 6.80 26.50 0.49
C LYS A 40 8.05 26.22 1.32
N SER A 41 8.87 25.26 0.91
CA SER A 41 10.16 24.91 1.55
C SER A 41 11.35 25.69 0.97
N LYS A 42 11.16 26.93 0.53
CA LYS A 42 12.21 27.67 -0.19
C LYS A 42 13.49 27.83 0.62
N ASN A 43 13.42 27.99 1.94
CA ASN A 43 14.63 28.14 2.75
C ASN A 43 15.38 26.81 2.86
N LEU A 44 14.68 25.67 2.84
CA LEU A 44 15.27 24.33 2.80
C LEU A 44 15.94 24.03 1.46
N PHE A 45 15.34 24.46 0.34
CA PHE A 45 15.85 24.17 -1.01
C PHE A 45 16.89 25.17 -1.51
N LYS A 46 16.92 26.39 -0.98
CA LYS A 46 17.82 27.44 -1.47
C LYS A 46 19.29 27.01 -1.36
N ASP A 47 20.01 27.17 -2.47
CA ASP A 47 21.44 26.87 -2.59
C ASP A 47 21.80 25.38 -2.33
N LYS A 48 20.81 24.47 -2.35
CA LYS A 48 20.98 23.03 -2.15
C LYS A 48 21.18 22.24 -3.44
N ILE A 49 21.85 21.09 -3.32
CA ILE A 49 21.93 20.07 -4.37
C ILE A 49 20.79 19.07 -4.17
N VAL A 50 19.93 18.95 -5.18
CA VAL A 50 18.74 18.08 -5.15
C VAL A 50 18.94 16.90 -6.10
N LEU A 51 18.53 15.71 -5.68
CA LEU A 51 18.40 14.52 -6.52
C LEU A 51 16.92 14.19 -6.72
N ASP A 52 16.48 14.15 -7.97
CA ASP A 52 15.13 13.75 -8.38
C ASP A 52 15.19 12.33 -8.95
N VAL A 53 14.74 11.34 -8.16
CA VAL A 53 14.82 9.90 -8.51
C VAL A 53 13.55 9.47 -9.23
N GLY A 54 13.67 8.96 -10.45
CA GLY A 54 12.52 8.67 -11.31
C GLY A 54 11.85 9.95 -11.80
N SER A 55 12.67 10.89 -12.27
CA SER A 55 12.25 12.26 -12.56
C SER A 55 11.18 12.40 -13.65
N GLY A 56 10.97 11.38 -14.49
CA GLY A 56 10.00 11.38 -15.57
C GLY A 56 10.18 12.60 -16.47
N THR A 57 9.11 13.39 -16.61
CA THR A 57 9.12 14.64 -17.40
C THR A 57 9.92 15.79 -16.78
N GLY A 58 10.50 15.61 -15.58
CA GLY A 58 11.31 16.59 -14.87
C GLY A 58 10.51 17.62 -14.07
N LEU A 59 9.21 17.39 -13.84
CA LEU A 59 8.34 18.36 -13.17
C LEU A 59 8.83 18.73 -11.76
N LEU A 60 9.21 17.73 -10.95
CA LEU A 60 9.69 17.96 -9.58
C LEU A 60 11.06 18.65 -9.57
N SER A 61 11.92 18.31 -10.53
CA SER A 61 13.16 19.04 -10.80
C SER A 61 12.92 20.51 -11.12
N LEU A 62 11.91 20.84 -11.94
CA LEU A 62 11.54 22.21 -12.26
C LEU A 62 11.07 22.97 -11.01
N PHE A 63 10.22 22.36 -10.17
CA PHE A 63 9.81 22.97 -8.91
C PHE A 63 10.98 23.18 -7.96
N SER A 64 11.91 22.23 -7.87
CA SER A 64 13.11 22.33 -7.04
C SER A 64 14.01 23.49 -7.49
N ALA A 65 14.21 23.65 -8.81
CA ALA A 65 14.94 24.79 -9.36
C ALA A 65 14.22 26.14 -9.11
N GLN A 66 12.88 26.16 -9.19
CA GLN A 66 12.06 27.35 -8.85
C GLN A 66 12.11 27.69 -7.35
N ALA A 67 12.25 26.69 -6.48
CA ALA A 67 12.42 26.89 -5.04
C ALA A 67 13.81 27.44 -4.68
N GLY A 68 14.74 27.50 -5.63
CA GLY A 68 16.07 28.09 -5.44
C GLY A 68 17.20 27.09 -5.27
N ALA A 69 16.98 25.81 -5.62
CA ALA A 69 18.05 24.82 -5.65
C ALA A 69 19.25 25.34 -6.47
N LYS A 70 20.45 25.05 -5.95
CA LYS A 70 21.72 25.36 -6.61
C LYS A 70 21.86 24.54 -7.89
N HIS A 71 21.59 23.25 -7.78
CA HIS A 71 21.63 22.29 -8.88
C HIS A 71 20.66 21.14 -8.61
N VAL A 72 20.07 20.59 -9.67
CA VAL A 72 19.22 19.40 -9.60
C VAL A 72 19.77 18.32 -10.53
N TYR A 73 19.98 17.12 -10.01
CA TYR A 73 20.25 15.92 -10.80
C TYR A 73 18.94 15.16 -10.96
N ALA A 74 18.42 15.10 -12.19
CA ALA A 74 17.18 14.43 -12.53
C ALA A 74 17.52 13.07 -13.16
N VAL A 75 17.21 11.97 -12.47
CA VAL A 75 17.55 10.61 -12.92
C VAL A 75 16.30 9.94 -13.48
N GLU A 76 16.38 9.46 -14.73
CA GLU A 76 15.27 8.80 -15.43
C GLU A 76 15.81 7.62 -16.24
N ALA A 77 15.24 6.43 -16.07
CA ALA A 77 15.70 5.23 -16.75
C ALA A 77 15.21 5.14 -18.21
N CYS A 78 13.98 5.59 -18.48
CA CYS A 78 13.36 5.55 -19.80
C CYS A 78 13.98 6.61 -20.73
N HIS A 79 14.67 6.15 -21.78
CA HIS A 79 15.41 7.04 -22.69
C HIS A 79 14.52 8.09 -23.37
N GLY A 80 13.36 7.69 -23.91
CA GLY A 80 12.45 8.61 -24.60
C GLY A 80 11.94 9.72 -23.68
N ILE A 81 11.59 9.36 -22.44
CA ILE A 81 11.15 10.29 -21.41
C ILE A 81 12.28 11.21 -20.94
N ALA A 82 13.50 10.68 -20.76
CA ALA A 82 14.66 11.49 -20.39
C ALA A 82 14.99 12.55 -21.45
N GLU A 83 14.92 12.22 -22.75
CA GLU A 83 15.13 13.20 -23.83
C GLU A 83 13.99 14.24 -23.91
N LEU A 84 12.75 13.82 -23.65
CA LEU A 84 11.63 14.75 -23.51
C LEU A 84 11.83 15.71 -22.33
N SER A 85 12.24 15.19 -21.17
CA SER A 85 12.55 15.96 -19.97
C SER A 85 13.62 17.03 -20.25
N LYS A 86 14.72 16.67 -20.92
CA LYS A 86 15.74 17.64 -21.38
C LYS A 86 15.13 18.75 -22.24
N THR A 87 14.22 18.41 -23.15
CA THR A 87 13.54 19.37 -24.04
C THR A 87 12.63 20.32 -23.27
N ILE A 88 11.87 19.79 -22.30
CA ILE A 88 11.00 20.57 -21.41
C ILE A 88 11.83 21.53 -20.55
N ILE A 89 12.89 21.03 -19.92
CA ILE A 89 13.80 21.82 -19.07
C ILE A 89 14.42 22.98 -19.87
N LYS A 90 14.92 22.68 -21.08
CA LYS A 90 15.48 23.70 -21.98
C LYS A 90 14.45 24.75 -22.41
N SER A 91 13.21 24.33 -22.66
CA SER A 91 12.11 25.25 -22.99
C SER A 91 11.77 26.19 -21.83
N ASN A 92 12.06 25.79 -20.59
CA ASN A 92 11.93 26.60 -19.38
C ASN A 92 13.21 27.36 -19.01
N LYS A 93 14.28 27.29 -19.81
CA LYS A 93 15.57 27.99 -19.61
C LYS A 93 16.24 27.61 -18.28
N LEU A 94 16.16 26.33 -17.91
CA LEU A 94 16.71 25.80 -16.65
C LEU A 94 17.77 24.72 -16.88
N GLU A 95 18.25 24.54 -18.12
CA GLU A 95 19.28 23.56 -18.48
C GLU A 95 20.63 23.77 -17.78
N ASP A 96 20.94 25.00 -17.36
CA ASP A 96 22.15 25.30 -16.59
C ASP A 96 22.05 24.87 -15.11
N LYS A 97 20.82 24.62 -14.63
CA LYS A 97 20.54 24.25 -13.23
C LYS A 97 20.10 22.81 -13.04
N ILE A 98 19.57 22.18 -14.10
CA ILE A 98 19.02 20.83 -14.04
C ILE A 98 19.76 19.96 -15.04
N THR A 99 20.41 18.92 -14.54
CA THR A 99 21.07 17.91 -15.37
C THR A 99 20.25 16.63 -15.38
N VAL A 100 19.74 16.25 -16.55
CA VAL A 100 19.04 14.98 -16.74
C VAL A 100 20.06 13.87 -17.04
N LEU A 101 20.03 12.81 -16.22
CA LEU A 101 20.88 11.64 -16.31
C LEU A 101 20.00 10.45 -16.70
N ASN A 102 20.17 9.97 -17.94
CA ASN A 102 19.42 8.80 -18.41
C ASN A 102 20.09 7.50 -17.91
N SER A 103 19.62 6.98 -16.78
CA SER A 103 20.17 5.77 -16.15
C SER A 103 19.18 5.22 -15.13
N GLU A 104 19.24 3.92 -14.85
CA GLU A 104 18.78 3.37 -13.58
C GLU A 104 19.63 3.96 -12.44
N ILE A 105 19.00 4.26 -11.30
CA ILE A 105 19.66 4.95 -10.19
C ILE A 105 20.76 4.08 -9.57
N GLU A 106 20.60 2.76 -9.59
CA GLU A 106 21.53 1.77 -9.06
C GLU A 106 22.84 1.72 -9.84
N LYS A 107 22.78 1.98 -11.15
CA LYS A 107 23.91 1.90 -12.11
C LYS A 107 24.67 3.21 -12.27
N LEU A 108 24.18 4.28 -11.64
CA LEU A 108 24.70 5.62 -11.78
C LEU A 108 25.77 5.93 -10.74
N GLU A 109 26.73 6.78 -11.11
CA GLU A 109 27.56 7.54 -10.18
C GLU A 109 27.29 9.03 -10.37
N LEU A 110 26.92 9.72 -9.28
CA LEU A 110 26.72 11.15 -9.32
C LEU A 110 28.06 11.90 -9.35
N PRO A 111 28.13 13.05 -10.03
CA PRO A 111 29.34 13.89 -10.05
C PRO A 111 29.56 14.67 -8.74
N VAL A 112 28.91 14.25 -7.66
CA VAL A 112 28.96 14.83 -6.31
C VAL A 112 29.00 13.70 -5.30
N GLU A 113 29.67 13.93 -4.16
CA GLU A 113 29.76 12.93 -3.09
C GLU A 113 28.43 12.77 -2.37
N ASN A 114 27.75 13.89 -2.08
CA ASN A 114 26.48 13.90 -1.37
C ASN A 114 25.49 14.89 -2.01
N VAL A 115 24.21 14.65 -1.78
CA VAL A 115 23.09 15.56 -2.06
C VAL A 115 22.42 15.99 -0.76
N ASP A 116 21.83 17.18 -0.76
CA ASP A 116 21.16 17.73 0.43
C ASP A 116 19.70 17.24 0.53
N ILE A 117 19.04 17.05 -0.62
CA ILE A 117 17.62 16.68 -0.68
C ILE A 117 17.43 15.61 -1.73
N ILE A 118 16.69 14.56 -1.40
CA ILE A 118 16.12 13.64 -2.38
C ILE A 118 14.64 13.92 -2.50
N VAL A 119 14.19 14.20 -3.72
CA VAL A 119 12.79 14.30 -4.11
C VAL A 119 12.48 13.09 -4.98
N SER A 120 11.35 12.43 -4.76
CA SER A 120 10.90 11.36 -5.65
C SER A 120 9.41 11.17 -5.49
N GLU A 121 8.75 10.85 -6.60
CA GLU A 121 7.39 10.32 -6.60
C GLU A 121 7.50 8.84 -6.96
N TRP A 122 7.47 8.01 -5.93
CA TRP A 122 7.77 6.57 -5.99
C TRP A 122 6.56 5.69 -5.67
N MET A 123 5.44 6.30 -5.27
CA MET A 123 4.34 5.58 -4.65
C MET A 123 3.57 4.79 -5.71
N GLY A 124 3.43 3.48 -5.49
CA GLY A 124 2.55 2.63 -6.29
C GLY A 124 1.14 2.56 -5.72
N PHE A 125 0.30 1.71 -6.31
CA PHE A 125 -0.95 1.27 -5.65
C PHE A 125 -0.63 0.71 -4.25
N TYR A 126 -1.55 0.92 -3.30
CA TYR A 126 -1.37 0.53 -1.88
C TYR A 126 0.04 0.87 -1.34
N LEU A 127 0.58 2.02 -1.76
CA LEU A 127 1.89 2.60 -1.44
C LEU A 127 3.11 1.87 -2.03
N VAL A 128 3.21 0.56 -1.85
CA VAL A 128 4.45 -0.20 -2.07
C VAL A 128 4.51 -0.97 -3.39
N HIS A 129 3.41 -1.01 -4.15
CA HIS A 129 3.41 -1.64 -5.47
C HIS A 129 4.52 -1.07 -6.38
N GLU A 130 5.03 -1.91 -7.29
CA GLU A 130 6.17 -1.66 -8.18
C GLU A 130 7.54 -1.57 -7.51
N SER A 131 7.59 -1.46 -6.19
CA SER A 131 8.81 -1.44 -5.37
C SER A 131 9.84 -0.37 -5.73
N MET A 132 9.38 0.76 -6.30
CA MET A 132 10.25 1.89 -6.62
C MET A 132 10.87 2.53 -5.37
N LEU A 133 10.24 2.37 -4.19
CA LEU A 133 10.81 2.83 -2.91
C LEU A 133 12.21 2.23 -2.68
N ASN A 134 12.48 0.98 -3.08
CA ASN A 134 13.79 0.35 -2.91
C ASN A 134 14.90 1.15 -3.60
N SER A 135 14.62 1.65 -4.81
CA SER A 135 15.54 2.50 -5.59
C SER A 135 15.75 3.87 -4.94
N VAL A 136 14.71 4.45 -4.34
CA VAL A 136 14.80 5.71 -3.58
C VAL A 136 15.64 5.53 -2.31
N LEU A 137 15.43 4.44 -1.58
CA LEU A 137 16.21 4.12 -0.37
C LEU A 137 17.67 3.79 -0.70
N TYR A 138 17.93 3.12 -1.83
CA TYR A 138 19.30 2.96 -2.34
C TYR A 138 19.97 4.32 -2.57
N ALA A 139 19.27 5.25 -3.23
CA ALA A 139 19.80 6.60 -3.47
C ALA A 139 20.05 7.38 -2.17
N ARG A 140 19.14 7.25 -1.20
CA ARG A 140 19.30 7.81 0.16
C ARG A 140 20.54 7.25 0.84
N ASP A 141 20.71 5.94 0.79
CA ASP A 141 21.80 5.26 1.47
C ASP A 141 23.16 5.59 0.82
N LYS A 142 23.18 5.78 -0.50
CA LYS A 142 24.39 6.08 -1.25
C LYS A 142 24.78 7.56 -1.25
N TRP A 143 23.84 8.49 -1.42
CA TRP A 143 24.16 9.90 -1.70
C TRP A 143 23.53 10.92 -0.77
N LEU A 144 22.49 10.59 0.01
CA LEU A 144 21.92 11.60 0.89
C LEU A 144 22.90 11.92 2.02
N ASN A 145 23.16 13.22 2.25
CA ASN A 145 23.92 13.69 3.40
C ASN A 145 23.31 13.14 4.70
N LYS A 146 24.07 12.36 5.46
CA LYS A 146 23.58 11.64 6.65
C LYS A 146 23.21 12.55 7.81
N GLU A 147 23.84 13.71 7.91
CA GLU A 147 23.61 14.65 9.01
C GLU A 147 22.44 15.59 8.70
N THR A 148 22.45 16.19 7.50
CA THR A 148 21.52 17.29 7.16
C THR A 148 20.52 16.96 6.08
N GLY A 149 20.58 15.75 5.51
CA GLY A 149 19.77 15.36 4.37
C GLY A 149 18.27 15.31 4.66
N LEU A 150 17.48 15.68 3.65
CA LEU A 150 16.01 15.68 3.68
C LEU A 150 15.43 14.76 2.60
N MET A 151 14.33 14.10 2.93
CA MET A 151 13.53 13.28 2.02
C MET A 151 12.21 13.98 1.72
N TYR A 152 11.83 14.01 0.45
CA TYR A 152 10.56 14.55 -0.04
C TYR A 152 9.85 13.48 -0.92
N PRO A 153 8.78 12.83 -0.43
CA PRO A 153 8.15 12.99 0.89
C PRO A 153 9.04 12.54 2.07
N SER A 154 8.67 12.92 3.29
CA SER A 154 9.42 12.61 4.51
C SER A 154 8.90 11.35 5.21
N ILE A 155 7.58 11.21 5.30
CA ILE A 155 6.89 10.07 5.93
C ILE A 155 5.80 9.58 4.98
N ALA A 156 5.56 8.27 4.96
CA ALA A 156 4.41 7.67 4.31
C ALA A 156 3.62 6.80 5.30
N TYR A 157 2.30 6.86 5.22
CA TYR A 157 1.39 6.00 5.98
C TYR A 157 0.61 5.12 5.01
N LEU A 158 0.58 3.82 5.28
CA LEU A 158 -0.31 2.87 4.62
C LEU A 158 -1.47 2.57 5.57
N TYR A 159 -2.69 2.73 5.08
CA TYR A 159 -3.90 2.48 5.84
C TYR A 159 -4.63 1.25 5.35
N VAL A 160 -5.42 0.66 6.24
CA VAL A 160 -6.37 -0.41 5.95
C VAL A 160 -7.71 -0.12 6.63
N CYS A 161 -8.81 -0.41 5.93
CA CYS A 161 -10.15 -0.28 6.46
C CYS A 161 -11.11 -1.34 5.87
N PRO A 162 -11.97 -1.97 6.66
CA PRO A 162 -13.02 -2.85 6.17
C PRO A 162 -14.06 -2.08 5.33
N VAL A 163 -14.49 -2.67 4.22
CA VAL A 163 -15.35 -2.01 3.23
C VAL A 163 -16.54 -2.87 2.82
N GLU A 164 -17.66 -2.17 2.61
CA GLU A 164 -18.88 -2.70 2.01
C GLU A 164 -18.96 -2.32 0.53
N MET A 165 -19.05 -3.33 -0.35
CA MET A 165 -18.95 -3.19 -1.81
C MET A 165 -20.20 -3.68 -2.55
N THR A 166 -21.37 -3.60 -1.92
CA THR A 166 -22.65 -4.09 -2.48
C THR A 166 -22.95 -3.53 -3.87
N ASP A 167 -22.81 -2.22 -4.08
CA ASP A 167 -23.05 -1.59 -5.38
C ASP A 167 -22.10 -2.13 -6.45
N TYR A 168 -20.80 -2.23 -6.12
CA TYR A 168 -19.79 -2.77 -7.02
C TYR A 168 -20.08 -4.21 -7.41
N LEU A 169 -20.43 -5.08 -6.44
CA LEU A 169 -20.77 -6.47 -6.71
C LEU A 169 -22.04 -6.58 -7.57
N ASN A 170 -23.05 -5.77 -7.30
CA ASN A 170 -24.27 -5.72 -8.10
C ASN A 170 -23.99 -5.33 -9.55
N GLU A 171 -23.24 -4.25 -9.76
CA GLU A 171 -22.86 -3.75 -11.08
C GLU A 171 -22.02 -4.76 -11.87
N ASN A 172 -21.25 -5.62 -11.18
CA ASN A 172 -20.30 -6.54 -11.82
C ASN A 172 -20.82 -7.98 -11.96
N LEU A 173 -21.74 -8.44 -11.10
CA LEU A 173 -22.15 -9.84 -11.01
C LEU A 173 -23.64 -10.07 -11.34
N THR A 174 -24.53 -9.14 -10.96
CA THR A 174 -25.98 -9.39 -11.02
C THR A 174 -26.51 -9.53 -12.45
N TYR A 175 -26.00 -8.70 -13.37
CA TYR A 175 -26.49 -8.63 -14.77
C TYR A 175 -26.23 -9.91 -15.59
N TRP A 176 -25.28 -10.77 -15.18
CA TRP A 176 -25.01 -12.03 -15.87
C TRP A 176 -26.17 -13.03 -15.75
N SER A 177 -26.97 -12.94 -14.69
CA SER A 177 -28.12 -13.84 -14.48
C SER A 177 -29.22 -13.61 -15.53
N ASN A 178 -29.28 -12.40 -16.08
CA ASN A 178 -30.20 -12.01 -17.16
C ASN A 178 -29.53 -11.00 -18.09
N TYR A 179 -28.68 -11.50 -18.98
CA TYR A 179 -27.99 -10.69 -19.98
C TYR A 179 -28.83 -10.64 -21.27
N TYR A 180 -29.67 -9.62 -21.41
CA TYR A 180 -30.61 -9.48 -22.53
C TYR A 180 -31.53 -10.70 -22.72
N ASP A 181 -32.21 -11.13 -21.66
CA ASP A 181 -33.09 -12.31 -21.61
C ASP A 181 -32.36 -13.67 -21.81
N LEU A 182 -31.03 -13.67 -21.70
CA LEU A 182 -30.19 -14.85 -21.76
C LEU A 182 -29.49 -15.11 -20.42
N ASN A 183 -29.36 -16.38 -20.04
CA ASN A 183 -28.60 -16.76 -18.85
C ASN A 183 -27.10 -16.84 -19.20
N PHE A 184 -26.30 -15.98 -18.56
CA PHE A 184 -24.85 -15.91 -18.67
C PHE A 184 -24.16 -16.28 -17.33
N ASP A 185 -24.75 -17.11 -16.48
CA ASP A 185 -24.18 -17.52 -15.19
C ASP A 185 -22.80 -18.19 -15.34
N SER A 186 -22.52 -18.81 -16.49
CA SER A 186 -21.19 -19.32 -16.81
C SER A 186 -20.13 -18.20 -16.85
N MET A 187 -20.47 -17.03 -17.40
CA MET A 187 -19.62 -15.85 -17.38
C MET A 187 -19.46 -15.32 -15.95
N LYS A 188 -20.53 -15.29 -15.16
CA LYS A 188 -20.47 -14.90 -13.74
C LYS A 188 -19.43 -15.71 -12.96
N LYS A 189 -19.41 -17.04 -13.15
CA LYS A 189 -18.45 -17.93 -12.50
C LYS A 189 -17.00 -17.62 -12.90
N VAL A 190 -16.73 -17.32 -14.18
CA VAL A 190 -15.38 -16.96 -14.64
C VAL A 190 -14.98 -15.57 -14.15
N TYR A 191 -15.91 -14.60 -14.19
CA TYR A 191 -15.66 -13.23 -13.76
C TYR A 191 -15.37 -13.14 -12.25
N LYS A 192 -16.05 -13.96 -11.46
CA LYS A 192 -15.78 -14.15 -10.04
C LYS A 192 -14.33 -14.55 -9.76
N GLU A 193 -13.79 -15.53 -10.49
CA GLU A 193 -12.38 -15.92 -10.34
C GLU A 193 -11.44 -14.75 -10.67
N LEU A 194 -11.80 -13.91 -11.64
CA LEU A 194 -11.06 -12.69 -11.95
C LEU A 194 -11.07 -11.70 -10.77
N LEU A 195 -12.22 -11.48 -10.13
CA LEU A 195 -12.34 -10.61 -8.95
C LEU A 195 -11.54 -11.11 -7.74
N LEU A 196 -11.41 -12.43 -7.58
CA LEU A 196 -10.64 -13.05 -6.50
C LEU A 196 -9.14 -13.14 -6.81
N SER A 197 -8.76 -13.16 -8.09
CA SER A 197 -7.37 -13.34 -8.51
C SER A 197 -6.47 -12.13 -8.28
N LYS A 198 -7.04 -10.93 -8.09
CA LYS A 198 -6.28 -9.69 -7.91
C LYS A 198 -7.11 -8.62 -7.21
N PRO A 199 -6.46 -7.68 -6.51
CA PRO A 199 -7.13 -6.50 -5.98
C PRO A 199 -7.76 -5.66 -7.10
N CYS A 200 -8.87 -4.99 -6.80
CA CYS A 200 -9.45 -3.98 -7.69
C CYS A 200 -8.98 -2.56 -7.29
N ILE A 201 -8.87 -1.68 -8.28
CA ILE A 201 -8.47 -0.28 -8.09
C ILE A 201 -9.68 0.60 -8.35
N GLU A 202 -10.33 1.04 -7.27
CA GLU A 202 -11.61 1.73 -7.33
C GLU A 202 -11.65 2.97 -6.43
N THR A 203 -12.53 3.89 -6.79
CA THR A 203 -12.82 5.08 -5.98
C THR A 203 -13.97 4.74 -5.05
N ILE A 204 -13.68 4.64 -3.76
CA ILE A 204 -14.69 4.34 -2.74
C ILE A 204 -15.15 5.60 -2.03
N LYS A 205 -16.40 5.61 -1.57
CA LYS A 205 -16.96 6.69 -0.76
C LYS A 205 -16.81 6.40 0.73
N SER A 206 -16.77 7.44 1.55
CA SER A 206 -16.65 7.29 3.00
C SER A 206 -17.79 6.48 3.62
N GLU A 207 -18.99 6.49 3.03
CA GLU A 207 -20.11 5.69 3.51
C GLU A 207 -19.93 4.18 3.30
N GLN A 208 -19.04 3.77 2.39
CA GLN A 208 -18.74 2.36 2.16
C GLN A 208 -17.79 1.79 3.22
N LEU A 209 -17.11 2.64 3.99
CA LEU A 209 -16.27 2.20 5.09
C LEU A 209 -17.16 1.68 6.24
N ILE A 210 -16.75 0.56 6.83
CA ILE A 210 -17.46 -0.05 7.96
C ILE A 210 -17.05 0.63 9.27
N ASP A 211 -15.78 1.03 9.37
CA ASP A 211 -15.19 1.73 10.51
C ASP A 211 -14.16 2.78 10.05
N GLU A 212 -13.52 3.48 10.98
CA GLU A 212 -12.36 4.34 10.70
C GLU A 212 -11.13 3.51 10.31
N GLU A 213 -10.29 4.08 9.46
CA GLU A 213 -9.05 3.44 9.03
C GLU A 213 -8.04 3.24 10.16
N LYS A 214 -7.25 2.17 10.03
CA LYS A 214 -6.09 1.90 10.89
C LYS A 214 -4.80 2.00 10.09
N ILE A 215 -3.73 2.41 10.76
CA ILE A 215 -2.39 2.43 10.15
C ILE A 215 -1.89 0.98 10.09
N LEU A 216 -1.64 0.50 8.88
CA LEU A 216 -0.95 -0.75 8.62
C LEU A 216 0.57 -0.57 8.65
N ALA A 217 1.07 0.55 8.15
CA ALA A 217 2.51 0.87 8.19
C ALA A 217 2.76 2.37 8.28
N SER A 218 3.82 2.73 9.00
CA SER A 218 4.38 4.09 9.05
C SER A 218 5.84 4.04 8.63
N LEU A 219 6.17 4.68 7.51
CA LEU A 219 7.49 4.64 6.89
C LEU A 219 8.16 6.01 7.06
N ASP A 220 9.11 6.13 7.99
CA ASP A 220 10.03 7.27 8.01
C ASP A 220 11.11 7.06 6.94
N LEU A 221 10.99 7.79 5.82
CA LEU A 221 11.86 7.58 4.67
C LEU A 221 13.32 7.95 4.94
N LYS A 222 13.59 8.71 6.00
CA LYS A 222 14.98 9.03 6.38
C LYS A 222 15.69 7.84 7.03
N THR A 223 14.96 6.94 7.68
CA THR A 223 15.55 5.92 8.57
C THR A 223 15.17 4.49 8.23
N ILE A 224 14.03 4.25 7.56
CA ILE A 224 13.56 2.89 7.28
C ILE A 224 14.56 2.10 6.43
N PRO A 225 14.99 0.90 6.85
CA PRO A 225 15.83 0.04 6.03
C PRO A 225 14.99 -0.70 4.98
N ILE A 226 15.58 -0.99 3.81
CA ILE A 226 14.91 -1.70 2.69
C ILE A 226 14.28 -3.02 3.15
N LYS A 227 14.92 -3.72 4.10
CA LYS A 227 14.46 -5.00 4.62
C LYS A 227 13.05 -4.95 5.24
N GLU A 228 12.65 -3.82 5.83
CA GLU A 228 11.31 -3.66 6.42
C GLU A 228 10.22 -3.58 5.34
N LEU A 229 10.60 -3.42 4.06
CA LEU A 229 9.68 -3.46 2.93
C LEU A 229 9.48 -4.90 2.39
N GLU A 230 10.32 -5.86 2.78
CA GLU A 230 10.18 -7.26 2.35
C GLU A 230 8.90 -7.89 2.95
N SER A 231 8.50 -7.44 4.14
CA SER A 231 7.30 -7.89 4.84
C SER A 231 6.71 -6.79 5.72
N ILE A 232 5.52 -6.33 5.38
CA ILE A 232 4.73 -5.36 6.15
C ILE A 232 3.59 -6.11 6.81
N GLN A 233 3.46 -6.02 8.13
CA GLN A 233 2.50 -6.84 8.88
C GLN A 233 1.90 -6.10 10.07
N GLU A 234 0.60 -6.32 10.29
CA GLU A 234 -0.09 -5.97 11.53
C GLU A 234 -1.05 -7.11 11.91
N TYR A 235 -1.00 -7.56 13.16
CA TYR A 235 -1.72 -8.72 13.66
C TYR A 235 -2.90 -8.37 14.58
N ASN A 236 -2.96 -7.12 15.06
CA ASN A 236 -3.92 -6.69 16.06
C ASN A 236 -4.79 -5.54 15.52
N LEU A 237 -5.33 -5.71 14.32
CA LEU A 237 -6.34 -4.78 13.81
C LEU A 237 -7.69 -5.14 14.42
N GLU A 238 -8.34 -4.16 15.02
CA GLU A 238 -9.68 -4.30 15.59
C GLU A 238 -10.59 -3.25 14.96
N PHE A 239 -11.76 -3.68 14.52
CA PHE A 239 -12.74 -2.84 13.86
C PHE A 239 -14.12 -3.03 14.48
N VAL A 240 -14.93 -1.97 14.45
CA VAL A 240 -16.31 -1.96 14.95
C VAL A 240 -17.26 -1.59 13.82
N ALA A 241 -18.29 -2.42 13.60
CA ALA A 241 -19.33 -2.09 12.65
C ALA A 241 -20.22 -0.97 13.19
N ASN A 242 -20.10 0.24 12.64
CA ASN A 242 -20.89 1.40 13.08
C ASN A 242 -22.36 1.38 12.63
N ARG A 243 -22.74 0.36 11.85
CA ARG A 243 -24.10 0.09 11.34
C ARG A 243 -24.23 -1.39 10.98
N GLY A 244 -25.47 -1.85 10.78
CA GLY A 244 -25.70 -3.11 10.08
C GLY A 244 -25.14 -3.05 8.65
N CYS A 245 -24.25 -3.96 8.29
CA CYS A 245 -23.53 -3.96 7.01
C CYS A 245 -22.99 -5.35 6.64
N ASN A 246 -22.48 -5.48 5.42
CA ASN A 246 -21.80 -6.69 4.96
C ASN A 246 -20.30 -6.44 4.74
N LEU A 247 -19.47 -7.24 5.41
CA LEU A 247 -18.02 -7.20 5.24
C LEU A 247 -17.64 -7.87 3.91
N HIS A 248 -17.37 -7.05 2.90
CA HIS A 248 -17.03 -7.55 1.56
C HIS A 248 -15.53 -7.69 1.33
N GLY A 249 -14.73 -6.91 2.05
CA GLY A 249 -13.30 -6.82 1.81
C GLY A 249 -12.63 -5.77 2.67
N PHE A 250 -11.38 -5.48 2.31
CA PHE A 250 -10.57 -4.43 2.90
C PHE A 250 -10.08 -3.49 1.81
N ALA A 251 -10.12 -2.20 2.10
CA ALA A 251 -9.58 -1.14 1.28
C ALA A 251 -8.24 -0.67 1.85
N PHE A 252 -7.32 -0.36 0.95
CA PHE A 252 -5.98 0.15 1.23
C PHE A 252 -5.76 1.46 0.47
N TRP A 253 -5.18 2.42 1.17
CA TRP A 253 -4.75 3.70 0.60
C TRP A 253 -3.60 4.25 1.43
N PHE A 254 -3.03 5.36 1.01
CA PHE A 254 -1.88 5.94 1.68
C PHE A 254 -1.91 7.45 1.73
N ASP A 255 -1.19 7.99 2.71
CA ASP A 255 -0.87 9.40 2.76
C ASP A 255 0.65 9.58 2.76
N VAL A 256 1.12 10.64 2.11
CA VAL A 256 2.53 11.04 2.21
C VAL A 256 2.65 12.46 2.75
N VAL A 257 3.57 12.63 3.69
CA VAL A 257 3.77 13.85 4.47
C VAL A 257 5.09 14.48 4.08
N PHE A 258 5.08 15.79 3.85
CA PHE A 258 6.23 16.61 3.56
C PHE A 258 6.48 17.57 4.71
N ASN A 259 7.65 17.47 5.34
CA ASN A 259 8.10 18.46 6.32
C ASN A 259 8.57 19.71 5.56
N THR A 260 7.87 20.83 5.70
CA THR A 260 8.28 22.12 5.08
C THR A 260 8.86 23.08 6.12
N ASP A 261 9.21 24.29 5.71
CA ASP A 261 9.76 25.33 6.60
C ASP A 261 8.85 25.63 7.81
N ASP A 262 7.56 25.87 7.56
CA ASP A 262 6.63 26.41 8.57
C ASP A 262 5.37 25.55 8.76
N GLU A 263 5.08 24.62 7.85
CA GLU A 263 3.86 23.81 7.90
C GLU A 263 4.06 22.38 7.39
N ILE A 264 3.12 21.51 7.71
CA ILE A 264 3.08 20.15 7.17
C ILE A 264 2.19 20.16 5.93
N VAL A 265 2.70 19.67 4.80
CA VAL A 265 1.89 19.41 3.61
C VAL A 265 1.66 17.90 3.53
N THR A 266 0.41 17.49 3.34
CA THR A 266 0.05 16.08 3.16
C THR A 266 -0.67 15.89 1.83
N LEU A 267 -0.24 14.87 1.09
CA LEU A 267 -0.98 14.31 -0.04
C LEU A 267 -1.79 13.12 0.48
N HIS A 268 -3.11 13.25 0.39
CA HIS A 268 -4.03 12.20 0.79
C HIS A 268 -4.49 11.40 -0.41
N THR A 269 -4.67 10.09 -0.25
CA THR A 269 -5.32 9.23 -1.26
C THR A 269 -6.54 8.49 -0.71
N GLY A 270 -6.91 8.72 0.56
CA GLY A 270 -8.08 8.11 1.18
C GLY A 270 -9.42 8.64 0.67
N PRO A 271 -10.52 7.92 0.96
CA PRO A 271 -11.87 8.39 0.67
C PRO A 271 -12.19 9.70 1.41
N GLY A 272 -13.03 10.54 0.79
CA GLY A 272 -13.38 11.86 1.33
C GLY A 272 -12.40 12.99 0.96
N HIS A 273 -11.29 12.68 0.31
CA HIS A 273 -10.39 13.64 -0.31
C HIS A 273 -10.58 13.73 -1.82
N ASP A 274 -9.94 14.72 -2.45
CA ASP A 274 -9.93 14.85 -3.92
C ASP A 274 -9.31 13.60 -4.57
N GLU A 275 -9.96 13.07 -5.61
CA GLU A 275 -9.54 11.85 -6.30
C GLU A 275 -8.15 11.98 -6.92
N THR A 276 -7.31 10.97 -6.67
CA THR A 276 -5.99 10.80 -7.29
C THR A 276 -6.03 9.64 -8.28
N HIS A 277 -5.03 9.53 -9.16
CA HIS A 277 -4.95 8.43 -10.12
C HIS A 277 -4.70 7.05 -9.46
N TRP A 278 -4.22 7.03 -8.21
CA TRP A 278 -4.06 5.79 -7.44
C TRP A 278 -5.39 5.20 -6.98
N LYS A 279 -6.41 6.06 -6.80
CA LYS A 279 -7.68 5.69 -6.14
C LYS A 279 -7.42 4.93 -4.83
N GLN A 280 -8.21 3.91 -4.53
CA GLN A 280 -7.97 2.97 -3.44
C GLN A 280 -7.84 1.55 -4.00
N THR A 281 -7.09 0.70 -3.29
CA THR A 281 -6.96 -0.73 -3.62
C THR A 281 -7.90 -1.53 -2.74
N ILE A 282 -8.74 -2.39 -3.32
CA ILE A 282 -9.69 -3.20 -2.58
C ILE A 282 -9.37 -4.69 -2.80
N THR A 283 -9.24 -5.42 -1.71
CA THR A 283 -9.16 -6.88 -1.70
C THR A 283 -10.50 -7.45 -1.21
N LEU A 284 -11.19 -8.17 -2.08
CA LEU A 284 -12.48 -8.79 -1.74
C LEU A 284 -12.24 -10.14 -1.05
N LEU A 285 -13.05 -10.43 -0.02
CA LEU A 285 -13.00 -11.72 0.67
C LEU A 285 -13.67 -12.81 -0.20
N PRO A 286 -13.05 -14.00 -0.35
CA PRO A 286 -13.66 -15.12 -1.05
C PRO A 286 -15.07 -15.45 -0.56
N GLU A 287 -15.24 -15.53 0.75
CA GLU A 287 -16.50 -15.86 1.43
C GLU A 287 -17.60 -14.83 1.11
N ALA A 288 -17.25 -13.54 1.04
CA ALA A 288 -18.20 -12.49 0.68
C ALA A 288 -18.73 -12.68 -0.75
N ILE A 289 -17.84 -12.97 -1.69
CA ILE A 289 -18.22 -13.17 -3.09
C ILE A 289 -19.00 -14.48 -3.27
N TYR A 290 -18.61 -15.55 -2.58
CA TYR A 290 -19.36 -16.81 -2.59
C TYR A 290 -20.79 -16.61 -2.07
N SER A 291 -20.93 -15.98 -0.91
CA SER A 291 -22.22 -15.64 -0.29
C SER A 291 -23.12 -14.83 -1.22
N PHE A 292 -22.57 -13.77 -1.82
CA PHE A 292 -23.31 -12.88 -2.72
C PHE A 292 -23.89 -13.65 -3.93
N ILE A 293 -23.11 -14.57 -4.52
CA ILE A 293 -23.55 -15.35 -5.68
C ILE A 293 -24.59 -16.42 -5.30
N GLU A 294 -24.38 -17.13 -4.19
CA GLU A 294 -25.26 -18.23 -3.76
C GLU A 294 -26.65 -17.73 -3.33
N ASN A 295 -26.73 -16.52 -2.77
CA ASN A 295 -27.98 -15.91 -2.32
C ASN A 295 -28.71 -15.11 -3.41
N ASN A 296 -28.56 -15.48 -4.69
CA ASN A 296 -29.19 -14.82 -5.84
C ASN A 296 -28.89 -13.32 -5.96
N ASN A 297 -27.66 -12.89 -5.62
CA ASN A 297 -27.27 -11.48 -5.56
C ASN A 297 -28.07 -10.66 -4.51
N GLN A 298 -28.63 -11.33 -3.50
CA GLN A 298 -29.00 -10.71 -2.24
C GLN A 298 -27.85 -10.92 -1.26
N ASP A 299 -27.64 -9.95 -0.38
CA ASP A 299 -26.67 -10.06 0.70
C ASP A 299 -27.02 -11.28 1.55
N GLY A 300 -26.26 -12.36 1.38
CA GLY A 300 -26.41 -13.57 2.17
C GLY A 300 -25.95 -13.34 3.61
N GLU A 301 -26.44 -14.14 4.56
CA GLU A 301 -26.07 -14.08 5.98
C GLU A 301 -24.57 -14.34 6.27
N CYS A 302 -23.78 -14.73 5.26
CA CYS A 302 -22.35 -14.95 5.44
C CYS A 302 -21.61 -13.60 5.35
N LEU A 303 -20.97 -13.22 6.46
CA LEU A 303 -20.25 -11.97 6.71
C LEU A 303 -21.10 -10.71 6.98
N THR A 304 -22.37 -10.89 7.36
CA THR A 304 -23.21 -9.78 7.87
C THR A 304 -22.82 -9.43 9.31
N LEU A 305 -22.54 -8.15 9.52
CA LEU A 305 -22.24 -7.55 10.82
C LEU A 305 -23.43 -6.74 11.29
N ASN A 306 -23.83 -6.93 12.54
CA ASN A 306 -24.77 -6.05 13.21
C ASN A 306 -24.05 -4.78 13.66
N GLU A 307 -24.82 -3.72 13.93
CA GLU A 307 -24.29 -2.54 14.60
C GLU A 307 -23.62 -2.95 15.93
N TYR A 308 -22.41 -2.45 16.15
CA TYR A 308 -21.52 -2.75 17.27
C TYR A 308 -20.88 -4.14 17.29
N ASP A 309 -21.07 -4.97 16.25
CA ASP A 309 -20.25 -6.17 16.10
C ASP A 309 -18.78 -5.76 15.97
N GLN A 310 -17.91 -6.40 16.75
CA GLN A 310 -16.47 -6.21 16.72
C GLN A 310 -15.81 -7.44 16.09
N PHE A 311 -14.74 -7.22 15.35
CA PHE A 311 -13.96 -8.29 14.75
C PHE A 311 -12.49 -7.92 14.72
N LYS A 312 -11.64 -8.94 14.75
CA LYS A 312 -10.20 -8.78 14.65
C LYS A 312 -9.74 -9.21 13.27
N CYS A 313 -8.67 -8.60 12.78
CA CYS A 313 -7.98 -9.10 11.61
C CYS A 313 -6.48 -8.93 11.72
N PHE A 314 -5.78 -9.66 10.86
CA PHE A 314 -4.38 -9.42 10.55
C PHE A 314 -4.25 -9.16 9.05
N VAL A 315 -3.25 -8.36 8.70
CA VAL A 315 -2.83 -8.13 7.32
C VAL A 315 -1.33 -8.34 7.24
N ILE A 316 -0.90 -9.13 6.26
CA ILE A 316 0.51 -9.35 5.94
C ILE A 316 0.70 -9.07 4.45
N MET A 317 1.63 -8.19 4.11
CA MET A 317 2.05 -7.90 2.74
C MET A 317 3.50 -8.35 2.57
N ASN A 318 3.72 -9.42 1.82
CA ASN A 318 5.06 -9.94 1.54
C ASN A 318 5.47 -9.61 0.12
N GLN A 319 6.67 -9.07 -0.06
CA GLN A 319 7.25 -8.88 -1.38
C GLN A 319 7.47 -10.26 -2.04
N SER A 320 7.09 -10.40 -3.30
CA SER A 320 7.19 -11.68 -4.00
C SER A 320 8.64 -12.00 -4.38
N ASP A 321 9.07 -13.23 -4.07
CA ASP A 321 10.37 -13.77 -4.49
C ASP A 321 10.48 -13.91 -6.02
N ASP A 322 9.36 -14.25 -6.69
CA ASP A 322 9.31 -14.45 -8.14
C ASP A 322 9.28 -13.12 -8.91
N ASN A 323 8.57 -12.12 -8.37
CA ASN A 323 8.50 -10.78 -8.92
C ASN A 323 8.62 -9.73 -7.80
N PRO A 324 9.85 -9.24 -7.52
CA PRO A 324 10.08 -8.25 -6.47
C PRO A 324 9.34 -6.92 -6.65
N ARG A 325 8.67 -6.69 -7.78
CA ARG A 325 7.80 -5.51 -7.97
C ARG A 325 6.37 -5.71 -7.46
N SER A 326 6.02 -6.92 -7.03
CA SER A 326 4.69 -7.30 -6.58
C SER A 326 4.67 -7.75 -5.12
N TYR A 327 3.50 -7.62 -4.49
CA TYR A 327 3.26 -8.06 -3.12
C TYR A 327 2.11 -9.07 -3.07
N GLN A 328 2.28 -10.10 -2.26
CA GLN A 328 1.19 -10.97 -1.82
C GLN A 328 0.56 -10.36 -0.57
N ILE A 329 -0.76 -10.19 -0.59
CA ILE A 329 -1.53 -9.65 0.54
C ILE A 329 -2.34 -10.79 1.14
N ASP A 330 -2.00 -11.17 2.36
CA ASP A 330 -2.72 -12.17 3.14
C ASP A 330 -3.52 -11.46 4.24
N ILE A 331 -4.83 -11.75 4.29
CA ILE A 331 -5.76 -11.18 5.28
C ILE A 331 -6.47 -12.31 5.99
N GLY A 332 -6.42 -12.31 7.31
CA GLY A 332 -7.25 -13.20 8.12
C GLY A 332 -8.21 -12.40 8.98
N VAL A 333 -9.45 -12.87 9.07
CA VAL A 333 -10.52 -12.22 9.82
C VAL A 333 -11.06 -13.20 10.86
N ASP A 334 -11.13 -12.76 12.11
CA ASP A 334 -11.80 -13.46 13.19
C ASP A 334 -13.12 -12.76 13.52
N LEU A 335 -14.21 -13.43 13.16
CA LEU A 335 -15.59 -12.97 13.36
C LEU A 335 -16.25 -13.59 14.59
N ASN A 336 -15.49 -14.27 15.46
CA ASN A 336 -16.03 -14.89 16.65
C ASN A 336 -16.64 -13.82 17.57
N LYS A 337 -17.97 -13.69 17.52
CA LYS A 337 -18.79 -12.71 18.24
C LYS A 337 -18.76 -12.84 19.77
N ALA A 338 -18.02 -13.80 20.33
CA ALA A 338 -18.11 -14.22 21.72
C ALA A 338 -16.91 -13.80 22.61
N GLU A 339 -15.80 -13.31 22.06
CA GLU A 339 -14.60 -12.98 22.87
C GLU A 339 -14.25 -11.48 22.90
N ALA A 340 -15.06 -10.63 22.26
CA ALA A 340 -14.91 -9.17 22.31
C ALA A 340 -15.50 -8.53 23.59
N LEU A 341 -16.21 -9.30 24.42
CA LEU A 341 -16.78 -8.81 25.68
C LEU A 341 -16.03 -9.44 26.86
N GLY A 342 -15.04 -8.72 27.38
CA GLY A 342 -14.66 -8.84 28.78
C GLY A 342 -15.86 -8.45 29.65
N GLY A 343 -16.66 -9.44 30.05
CA GLY A 343 -17.82 -9.25 30.91
C GLY A 343 -18.22 -10.58 31.55
N GLU A 344 -17.84 -10.76 32.81
CA GLU A 344 -18.26 -11.89 33.66
C GLU A 344 -19.79 -12.02 33.71
N SER A 345 -20.33 -13.20 33.39
CA SER A 345 -21.31 -13.90 34.22
C SER A 345 -21.50 -15.32 33.67
N GLY A 346 -21.27 -16.30 34.54
CA GLY A 346 -21.09 -17.70 34.17
C GLY A 346 -22.34 -18.46 33.74
N GLU A 347 -22.09 -19.58 33.06
CA GLU A 347 -22.29 -20.92 33.60
C GLU A 347 -21.30 -21.83 32.84
N GLU A 348 -20.35 -22.41 33.58
CA GLU A 348 -19.43 -23.45 33.10
C GLU A 348 -20.26 -24.71 32.80
N GLU A 349 -20.33 -25.13 31.54
CA GLU A 349 -20.46 -26.54 31.21
C GLU A 349 -19.10 -27.03 30.70
N ASP A 350 -18.33 -27.57 31.64
CA ASP A 350 -17.10 -28.32 31.41
C ASP A 350 -17.35 -29.50 30.48
N ASP A 351 -16.77 -29.46 29.28
CA ASP A 351 -16.56 -30.63 28.41
C ASP A 351 -15.06 -31.02 28.41
N ASP A 352 -14.43 -30.95 29.59
CA ASP A 352 -13.02 -31.26 29.83
C ASP A 352 -12.92 -32.43 30.82
N ASP A 353 -13.51 -33.59 30.50
CA ASP A 353 -13.41 -34.81 31.33
C ASP A 353 -13.10 -36.08 30.51
N GLU A 354 -12.10 -35.99 29.61
CA GLU A 354 -11.26 -37.15 29.33
C GLU A 354 -9.86 -36.88 29.88
N GLU A 355 -9.50 -37.55 30.99
CA GLU A 355 -8.14 -37.56 31.53
C GLU A 355 -7.16 -38.09 30.47
N HIS A 356 -6.43 -37.19 29.83
CA HIS A 356 -5.33 -37.53 28.94
C HIS A 356 -4.05 -37.71 29.75
N ALA A 357 -3.30 -38.78 29.52
CA ALA A 357 -1.99 -38.96 30.12
C ALA A 357 -1.05 -37.80 29.73
N MET A 358 -0.40 -37.15 30.69
CA MET A 358 0.62 -36.14 30.42
C MET A 358 2.03 -36.77 30.35
N PRO A 359 2.79 -36.53 29.26
CA PRO A 359 2.44 -35.75 28.07
C PRO A 359 1.57 -36.54 27.07
N CYS A 360 0.60 -35.84 26.46
CA CYS A 360 -0.34 -36.38 25.47
C CYS A 360 0.06 -35.98 24.04
N ASP A 361 -0.15 -36.85 23.05
CA ASP A 361 0.23 -36.65 21.64
C ASP A 361 -0.94 -36.23 20.72
N CYS A 362 -2.09 -35.84 21.27
CA CYS A 362 -3.33 -35.61 20.50
C CYS A 362 -3.37 -34.35 19.61
N GLN A 363 -2.24 -33.65 19.42
CA GLN A 363 -2.07 -32.43 18.60
C GLN A 363 -3.03 -31.24 18.87
N ARG A 364 -3.89 -31.33 19.89
CA ARG A 364 -4.70 -30.19 20.36
C ARG A 364 -3.77 -29.11 20.94
N LEU A 365 -4.09 -27.84 20.67
CA LEU A 365 -3.26 -26.67 21.04
C LEU A 365 -2.81 -26.68 22.51
N LYS A 366 -3.72 -26.97 23.44
CA LYS A 366 -3.43 -27.09 24.89
C LYS A 366 -2.38 -28.16 25.20
N CYS A 367 -2.44 -29.33 24.55
CA CYS A 367 -1.47 -30.41 24.74
C CYS A 367 -0.10 -30.09 24.10
N VAL A 368 -0.10 -29.42 22.95
CA VAL A 368 1.14 -28.95 22.28
C VAL A 368 1.87 -27.94 23.16
N LEU A 369 1.16 -26.97 23.74
CA LEU A 369 1.72 -25.97 24.65
C LEU A 369 2.27 -26.59 25.94
N ILE A 370 1.55 -27.53 26.54
CA ILE A 370 2.01 -28.27 27.73
C ILE A 370 3.28 -29.08 27.41
N LYS A 371 3.33 -29.77 26.27
CA LYS A 371 4.50 -30.55 25.85
C LYS A 371 5.72 -29.66 25.63
N ALA A 372 5.57 -28.53 24.94
CA ALA A 372 6.62 -27.53 24.76
C ALA A 372 7.10 -26.95 26.10
N THR A 373 6.19 -26.73 27.05
CA THR A 373 6.52 -26.24 28.39
C THR A 373 7.30 -27.27 29.20
N LEU A 374 6.90 -28.55 29.18
CA LEU A 374 7.63 -29.64 29.84
C LEU A 374 9.01 -29.88 29.23
N GLU A 375 9.15 -29.77 27.90
CA GLU A 375 10.44 -29.86 27.21
C GLU A 375 11.36 -28.69 27.60
N ARG A 376 10.81 -27.48 27.67
CA ARG A 376 11.54 -26.29 28.15
C ARG A 376 11.99 -26.45 29.60
N TYR A 377 11.11 -26.90 30.50
CA TYR A 377 11.44 -27.12 31.92
C TYR A 377 12.52 -28.20 32.12
N LYS A 378 12.50 -29.26 31.29
CA LYS A 378 13.56 -30.29 31.29
C LYS A 378 14.89 -29.76 30.74
N SER A 379 14.86 -28.85 29.77
CA SER A 379 16.06 -28.22 29.21
C SER A 379 16.70 -27.21 30.18
N GLU A 380 15.87 -26.47 30.93
CA GLU A 380 16.32 -25.48 31.90
C GLU A 380 16.89 -26.14 33.17
N ASN A 381 16.34 -27.28 33.61
CA ASN A 381 16.87 -28.02 34.76
C ASN A 381 18.09 -28.90 34.46
N LYS A 382 18.36 -29.24 33.18
CA LYS A 382 19.61 -29.93 32.79
C LYS A 382 20.84 -29.03 32.75
N ASN A 383 20.66 -27.71 32.83
CA ASN A 383 21.75 -26.73 32.86
C ASN A 383 22.09 -26.25 34.29
N ASN A 384 21.43 -26.80 35.31
CA ASN A 384 21.62 -26.44 36.73
C ASN A 384 22.03 -27.64 37.63
N GLU A 385 22.39 -28.79 37.04
CA GLU A 385 23.14 -29.89 37.67
C GLU A 385 24.46 -30.09 36.91
#